data_AF-A0A932VAG5-F1
#
_entry.id   AF-A0A932VAG5-F1
#
_cell.length_a   1.000
_cell.length_b   1.000
_cell.length_c   1.000
_cell.angle_alpha   90.00
_cell.angle_beta   90.00
_cell.angle_gamma   90.00
#
_symmetry.space_group_name_H-M   'P 1'
#
loop_
_entity.id
_entity.type
_entity.pdbx_description
1 polymer ?
#
loop_
_entity_poly.entity_id
_entity_poly.type
_entity_poly.pdbx_seq_one_letter_code
_entity_poly.pdbx_strand_id
1 'polypeptide(L)' 'MQALTRTMLIRHDVGIYERMCGVHLSLGSKHALYPKVGFHKKKVKFHVDVFAVVDTATIDGHLVYKDGAYVF' A
#
# COMPACT_ATOMS: atom_id res chain seq x y z
N MET A 1 -17.33 -5.61 10.73
CA MET A 1 -16.07 -5.57 9.96
C MET A 1 -15.57 -4.13 10.03
N GLN A 2 -14.41 -3.86 10.64
CA GLN A 2 -13.88 -2.50 10.77
C GLN A 2 -13.09 -2.17 9.50
N ALA A 3 -13.50 -1.15 8.76
CA ALA A 3 -12.91 -0.76 7.49
C ALA A 3 -12.43 0.70 7.55
N LEU A 4 -11.20 0.94 7.07
CA LEU A 4 -10.68 2.27 6.84
C LEU A 4 -11.38 2.88 5.61
N THR A 5 -11.92 4.08 5.74
CA THR A 5 -12.47 4.83 4.60
C THR A 5 -11.87 6.22 4.62
N ARG A 6 -12.15 7.02 3.58
CA ARG A 6 -11.75 8.45 3.53
C ARG A 6 -12.11 9.22 4.82
N THR A 7 -13.12 8.76 5.56
CA THR A 7 -13.67 9.42 6.75
C THR A 7 -13.46 8.63 8.06
N MET A 8 -12.84 7.44 8.03
CA MET A 8 -12.66 6.61 9.22
C MET A 8 -11.24 6.03 9.28
N LEU A 9 -10.49 6.39 10.34
CA LEU A 9 -9.14 5.89 10.63
C LEU A 9 -9.16 4.94 11.84
N ILE A 10 -8.49 3.80 11.76
CA ILE A 10 -8.39 2.82 12.86
C ILE A 10 -7.02 2.98 13.54
N ARG A 11 -6.98 3.51 14.76
CA ARG A 11 -5.75 4.04 15.37
C ARG A 11 -4.76 3.00 15.94
N HIS A 12 -5.09 1.70 15.96
CA HIS A 12 -4.34 0.73 16.78
C HIS A 12 -4.03 -0.64 16.14
N ASP A 13 -4.33 -0.87 14.86
CA ASP A 13 -4.03 -2.15 14.21
C ASP A 13 -3.47 -1.95 12.80
N VAL A 14 -2.14 -2.00 12.67
CA VAL A 14 -1.42 -1.92 11.38
C VAL A 14 -1.78 -3.07 10.43
N GLY A 15 -2.08 -4.26 10.97
CA GLY A 15 -2.42 -5.44 10.16
C GLY A 15 -3.78 -5.34 9.48
N ILE A 16 -4.67 -4.45 9.94
CA ILE A 16 -5.88 -4.10 9.21
C ILE A 16 -5.56 -3.20 8.01
N TYR A 17 -4.55 -2.32 8.09
CA TYR A 17 -4.19 -1.43 6.98
C TYR A 17 -3.72 -2.22 5.76
N GLU A 18 -2.89 -3.24 5.96
CA GLU A 18 -2.40 -4.11 4.87
C GLU A 18 -3.53 -4.83 4.11
N ARG A 19 -4.72 -4.96 4.72
CA ARG A 19 -5.87 -5.72 4.20
C ARG A 19 -7.01 -4.84 3.67
N MET A 20 -6.80 -3.54 3.51
CA MET A 20 -7.81 -2.60 3.01
C MET A 20 -7.86 -2.57 1.47
N CYS A 21 -9.07 -2.36 0.92
CA CYS A 21 -9.24 -1.99 -0.49
C CYS A 21 -8.54 -0.66 -0.78
N GLY A 22 -7.66 -0.61 -1.78
CA GLY A 22 -6.91 0.59 -2.15
C GLY A 22 -5.46 0.29 -2.52
N VAL A 23 -4.62 1.32 -2.57
CA VAL A 23 -3.22 1.21 -2.97
C VAL A 23 -2.31 1.33 -1.75
N HIS A 24 -1.51 0.29 -1.52
CA HIS A 24 -0.49 0.25 -0.48
C HIS A 24 0.92 0.27 -1.11
N LEU A 25 1.74 1.24 -0.71
CA LEU A 25 3.13 1.39 -1.15
C LEU A 25 4.09 1.23 0.03
N SER A 26 5.11 0.39 -0.13
CA SER A 26 6.17 0.23 0.87
C SER A 26 7.48 0.90 0.46
N LEU A 27 8.04 1.66 1.40
CA LEU A 27 9.29 2.41 1.28
C LEU A 27 10.37 1.83 2.21
N GLY A 28 11.62 1.98 1.80
CA GLY A 28 12.78 1.58 2.60
C GLY A 28 13.13 0.10 2.48
N SER A 29 13.36 -0.55 3.62
CA SER A 29 13.81 -1.95 3.70
C SER A 29 12.81 -2.85 2.99
N LYS A 30 13.28 -3.82 2.21
CA LYS A 30 12.38 -4.68 1.43
C LYS A 30 12.64 -6.15 1.75
N HIS A 31 11.57 -6.94 1.61
CA HIS A 31 11.64 -8.39 1.67
C HIS A 31 12.66 -8.95 0.67
N ALA A 32 13.39 -9.98 1.10
CA ALA A 32 14.61 -10.45 0.41
C ALA A 32 14.36 -10.99 -1.00
N LEU A 33 13.13 -11.41 -1.31
CA LEU A 33 12.73 -12.04 -2.57
C LEU A 33 12.72 -11.07 -3.77
N TYR A 34 12.58 -9.76 -3.54
CA TYR A 34 12.46 -8.80 -4.64
C TYR A 34 13.39 -7.60 -4.44
N PRO A 35 14.72 -7.74 -4.63
CA PRO A 35 15.65 -6.64 -4.45
C PRO A 35 15.32 -5.47 -5.40
N LYS A 36 15.36 -4.24 -4.89
CA LYS A 36 15.27 -3.03 -5.72
C LYS A 36 16.67 -2.73 -6.27
N VAL A 37 16.79 -2.56 -7.59
CA VAL A 37 18.04 -2.14 -8.23
C VAL A 37 18.50 -0.82 -7.59
N GLY A 38 19.76 -0.74 -7.19
CA GLY A 38 20.34 0.44 -6.52
C GLY A 38 20.14 0.53 -5.00
N PHE A 39 19.36 -0.36 -4.37
CA PHE A 39 19.16 -0.37 -2.92
C PHE A 39 20.00 -1.46 -2.24
N HIS A 40 21.08 -1.08 -1.58
CA HIS A 40 21.85 -2.00 -0.75
C HIS A 40 21.12 -2.27 0.58
N LYS A 41 20.81 -3.54 0.87
CA LYS A 41 20.10 -4.00 2.09
C LYS A 41 20.65 -3.41 3.40
N LYS A 42 21.97 -3.15 3.48
CA LYS A 42 22.64 -2.57 4.66
C LYS A 42 22.36 -1.07 4.89
N LYS A 43 21.77 -0.35 3.93
CA LYS A 43 21.54 1.11 4.01
C LYS A 43 20.10 1.51 4.39
N VAL A 44 19.16 0.57 4.44
CA VAL A 44 17.74 0.86 4.72
C VAL A 44 17.33 0.28 6.08
N LYS A 45 17.19 1.17 7.08
CA LYS A 45 16.89 0.82 8.48
C LYS A 45 15.39 0.67 8.78
N PHE A 46 14.55 1.37 8.02
CA PHE A 46 13.12 1.47 8.28
C PHE A 46 12.32 0.88 7.12
N HIS A 47 11.20 0.26 7.44
CA HIS A 47 10.13 -0.09 6.51
C HIS A 47 8.96 0.84 6.80
N VAL A 48 8.51 1.57 5.79
CA VAL A 48 7.40 2.52 5.94
C VAL A 48 6.33 2.19 4.93
N ASP A 49 5.15 1.85 5.46
CA ASP A 49 3.97 1.51 4.71
C ASP A 49 3.08 2.75 4.53
N VAL A 50 2.77 3.06 3.28
CA VAL A 50 2.00 4.25 2.88
C VAL A 50 0.70 3.80 2.22
N PHE A 51 -0.41 4.17 2.84
CA PHE A 51 -1.76 3.90 2.35
C PHE A 51 -2.29 5.15 1.67
N ALA A 52 -2.26 5.17 0.34
CA ALA A 52 -2.63 6.35 -0.43
C ALA A 52 -4.16 6.39 -0.62
N VAL A 53 -4.75 7.55 -0.32
CA VAL A 53 -6.13 7.85 -0.75
C VAL A 53 -6.06 8.22 -2.23
N VAL A 54 -6.63 7.36 -3.07
CA VAL A 54 -6.63 7.54 -4.53
C VAL A 54 -8.04 7.39 -5.08
N ASP A 55 -8.38 8.21 -6.08
CA ASP A 55 -9.66 8.09 -6.79
C ASP A 55 -9.63 6.92 -7.79
N THR A 56 -8.47 6.69 -8.43
CA THR A 56 -8.25 5.60 -9.37
C THR A 56 -6.84 5.02 -9.26
N ALA A 57 -6.66 3.77 -9.70
CA ALA A 57 -5.34 3.18 -9.94
C ALA A 57 -5.34 2.40 -11.25
N THR A 58 -4.24 2.49 -11.99
CA THR A 58 -4.04 1.77 -13.26
C THR A 58 -2.79 0.92 -13.22
N ILE A 59 -2.83 -0.26 -13.83
CA ILE A 59 -1.67 -1.12 -14.09
C ILE A 59 -1.56 -1.30 -15.60
N ASP A 60 -0.40 -0.98 -16.19
CA ASP A 60 -0.17 -1.06 -17.64
C ASP A 60 -1.25 -0.34 -18.49
N GLY A 61 -1.78 0.77 -17.98
CA GLY A 61 -2.84 1.55 -18.62
C GLY A 61 -4.27 1.02 -18.40
N HIS A 62 -4.44 -0.13 -17.75
CA HIS A 62 -5.74 -0.69 -17.41
C HIS A 62 -6.22 -0.19 -16.04
N LEU A 63 -7.46 0.29 -15.96
CA LEU A 63 -8.10 0.68 -14.70
C LEU A 63 -8.33 -0.56 -13.83
N VAL A 64 -7.78 -0.57 -12.62
CA VAL A 64 -7.89 -1.69 -11.67
C VAL A 64 -8.58 -1.33 -10.37
N TYR A 65 -8.62 -0.03 -10.04
CA TYR A 65 -9.30 0.49 -8.86
C TYR A 65 -9.98 1.81 -9.20
N LYS A 66 -11.22 1.99 -8.75
CA LYS A 66 -11.98 3.24 -8.90
C LYS A 66 -13.02 3.36 -7.78
N ASP A 67 -13.19 4.57 -7.26
CA ASP A 67 -14.27 4.93 -6.32
C ASP A 67 -14.38 4.00 -5.10
N GLY A 68 -13.24 3.56 -4.55
CA GLY A 68 -13.23 2.72 -3.36
C GLY A 68 -13.19 1.21 -3.62
N ALA A 69 -13.32 0.76 -4.87
CA ALA A 69 -13.45 -0.65 -5.22
C ALA A 69 -12.49 -1.07 -6.34
N TYR A 70 -12.10 -2.35 -6.32
CA TYR A 70 -11.43 -2.97 -7.46
C TYR A 70 -12.44 -3.29 -8.56
N VAL A 71 -12.04 -3.14 -9.82
CA VAL A 71 -12.94 -3.23 -10.99
C VAL A 71 -12.66 -4.45 -11.89
N PHE A 72 -12.02 -5.48 -11.34
CA PHE A 72 -11.76 -6.75 -12.03
C PHE A 72 -12.96 -7.70 -12.02
#